data_AF-A0A432MER3-F1
#
_entry.id   AF-A0A432MER3-F1
#
_cell.length_a   1.000
_cell.length_b   1.000
_cell.length_c   1.000
_cell.angle_alpha   90.00
_cell.angle_beta   90.00
_cell.angle_gamma   90.00
#
_symmetry.space_group_name_H-M   'P 1'
#
loop_
_entity.id
_entity.type
_entity.pdbx_description
1 polymer ?
#
loop_
_entity_poly.entity_id
_entity_poly.type
_entity_poly.pdbx_seq_one_letter_code
_entity_poly.pdbx_strand_id
1 'polypeptide(L)'
;MAKKRKQTQPVTATSGGEPAVEAKLLTDLRGMIQRTRSGVAQAVNSAQVLLYWEIGRRIHKEILGQERAEYGEQIVSTVSRR
;
A
#
# COMPACT_ATOMS: atom_id res chain seq x y z
N MET A 1 -36.27 47.58 36.91
CA MET A 1 -35.78 46.37 37.61
C MET A 1 -35.17 45.42 36.60
N ALA A 2 -33.96 44.92 36.89
CA ALA A 2 -32.97 44.45 35.93
C ALA A 2 -33.21 43.01 35.43
N LYS A 3 -33.25 42.84 34.10
CA LYS A 3 -33.12 41.55 33.40
C LYS A 3 -31.65 41.07 33.49
N LYS A 4 -31.36 40.07 34.33
CA LYS A 4 -30.09 39.32 34.31
C LYS A 4 -30.27 38.01 33.56
N ARG A 5 -30.13 38.05 32.23
CA ARG A 5 -29.84 36.85 31.43
C ARG A 5 -28.34 36.61 31.54
N LYS A 6 -27.95 35.50 32.16
CA LYS A 6 -26.55 35.08 32.30
C LYS A 6 -25.95 34.90 30.90
N GLN A 7 -25.16 35.86 30.46
CA GLN A 7 -24.24 35.71 29.34
C GLN A 7 -23.12 34.79 29.82
N THR A 8 -23.28 33.49 29.56
CA THR A 8 -22.14 32.56 29.57
C THR A 8 -21.33 32.92 28.34
N GLN A 9 -20.23 33.64 28.55
CA GLN A 9 -19.25 33.95 27.52
C GLN A 9 -18.69 32.62 26.97
N PRO A 10 -18.69 32.38 25.66
CA PRO A 10 -17.88 31.30 25.11
C PRO A 10 -16.43 31.66 25.39
N VAL A 11 -15.71 30.75 26.03
CA VAL A 11 -14.28 30.87 26.29
C VAL A 11 -13.57 31.18 24.98
N THR A 12 -13.08 32.41 24.88
CA THR A 12 -12.37 32.91 23.72
C THR A 12 -11.10 32.10 23.52
N ALA A 13 -10.93 31.66 22.28
CA ALA A 13 -9.78 31.02 21.70
C ALA A 13 -8.44 31.55 22.24
N THR A 14 -7.63 30.64 22.74
CA THR A 14 -6.18 30.69 22.56
C THR A 14 -5.85 29.74 21.40
N SER A 15 -6.16 30.14 20.17
CA SER A 15 -5.67 29.49 18.95
C SER A 15 -4.57 30.38 18.36
N GLY A 16 -3.39 30.33 18.97
CA GLY A 16 -2.22 31.12 18.61
C GLY A 16 -1.12 30.27 17.96
N GLY A 17 -1.48 29.37 17.06
CA GLY A 17 -0.57 28.60 16.22
C GLY A 17 -1.28 28.23 14.92
N GLU A 18 -0.72 28.64 13.79
CA GLU A 18 -1.40 28.74 12.49
C GLU A 18 -1.99 27.38 12.02
N PRO A 19 -3.26 27.34 11.55
CA PRO A 19 -3.89 26.12 11.01
C PRO A 19 -3.11 25.49 9.84
N ALA A 20 -2.24 26.27 9.19
CA ALA A 20 -1.36 25.80 8.14
C ALA A 20 -0.23 24.88 8.64
N VAL A 21 0.28 25.08 9.86
CA VAL A 21 1.38 24.28 10.43
C VAL A 21 0.89 22.89 10.82
N GLU A 22 -0.29 22.80 11.43
CA GLU A 22 -0.93 21.53 11.78
C GLU A 22 -1.31 20.73 10.52
N ALA A 23 -1.88 21.39 9.52
CA ALA A 23 -2.20 20.76 8.24
C ALA A 23 -0.95 20.23 7.51
N LYS A 24 0.17 20.96 7.59
CA LYS A 24 1.46 20.54 7.04
C LYS A 24 2.00 19.30 7.76
N LEU A 25 2.01 19.31 9.09
CA LEU A 25 2.45 18.16 9.89
C LEU A 25 1.62 16.90 9.59
N LEU A 26 0.29 17.04 9.52
CA LEU A 26 -0.58 15.92 9.17
C LEU A 26 -0.32 15.39 7.76
N THR A 27 -0.04 16.27 6.80
CA THR A 27 0.30 15.89 5.43
C THR A 27 1.63 15.13 5.38
N ASP A 28 2.63 15.62 6.12
CA ASP A 28 3.95 15.00 6.20
C ASP A 28 3.88 13.59 6.81
N LEU A 29 3.15 13.43 7.92
CA LEU A 29 2.94 12.14 8.59
C LEU A 29 2.19 11.15 7.69
N ARG A 30 1.13 11.60 7.00
CA ARG A 30 0.44 10.76 6.00
C ARG A 30 1.40 10.34 4.89
N GLY A 31 2.22 11.27 4.40
CA GLY A 31 3.24 10.98 3.40
C GLY A 31 4.23 9.91 3.86
N MET A 32 4.70 9.99 5.11
CA MET A 32 5.58 8.96 5.70
C MET A 32 4.89 7.59 5.72
N ILE A 33 3.66 7.52 6.23
CA ILE A 33 2.90 6.26 6.31
C ILE A 33 2.69 5.65 4.92
N GLN A 34 2.32 6.46 3.92
CA GLN A 34 2.09 5.97 2.57
C GLN A 34 3.37 5.46 1.93
N ARG A 35 4.49 6.19 2.06
CA ARG A 35 5.79 5.74 1.55
C ARG A 35 6.20 4.40 2.16
N THR A 36 6.06 4.24 3.48
CA THR A 36 6.37 2.98 4.15
C THR A 36 5.49 1.84 3.65
N ARG A 37 4.17 2.07 3.51
CA ARG A 37 3.24 1.06 2.99
C ARG A 37 3.60 0.62 1.57
N SER A 38 3.88 1.57 0.68
CA SER A 38 4.31 1.28 -0.69
C SER A 38 5.62 0.49 -0.72
N GLY A 39 6.59 0.85 0.12
CA GLY A 39 7.86 0.13 0.24
C GLY A 39 7.67 -1.33 0.69
N VAL A 40 6.82 -1.56 1.69
CA VAL A 40 6.50 -2.93 2.15
C VAL A 40 5.82 -3.72 1.03
N ALA A 41 4.83 -3.15 0.35
CA ALA A 41 4.15 -3.82 -0.75
C ALA A 41 5.11 -4.20 -1.88
N GLN A 42 6.03 -3.31 -2.25
CA GLN A 42 7.05 -3.58 -3.27
C GLN A 42 8.01 -4.70 -2.83
N ALA A 43 8.47 -4.67 -1.58
CA ALA A 43 9.38 -5.68 -1.04
C ALA A 43 8.74 -7.07 -1.02
N VAL A 44 7.49 -7.16 -0.56
CA VAL A 44 6.71 -8.41 -0.54
C VAL A 44 6.49 -8.93 -1.95
N ASN A 45 6.03 -8.09 -2.89
CA ASN A 45 5.82 -8.50 -4.27
C ASN A 45 7.10 -9.04 -4.91
N SER A 46 8.23 -8.36 -4.70
CA SER A 46 9.52 -8.78 -5.24
C SER A 46 9.95 -10.13 -4.66
N ALA A 47 9.79 -10.32 -3.35
CA ALA A 47 10.08 -11.59 -2.68
C ALA A 47 9.18 -12.73 -3.20
N GLN A 48 7.89 -12.48 -3.41
CA GLN A 48 6.96 -13.46 -3.97
C GLN A 48 7.34 -13.88 -5.39
N VAL A 49 7.68 -12.92 -6.25
CA VAL A 49 8.13 -13.21 -7.63
C VAL A 49 9.38 -14.09 -7.62
N LEU A 50 10.37 -13.76 -6.78
CA LEU A 50 11.59 -14.57 -6.66
C LEU A 50 11.29 -15.98 -6.14
N LEU A 51 10.42 -16.11 -5.13
CA LEU A 51 10.00 -17.41 -4.61
C LEU A 51 9.32 -18.26 -5.69
N TYR A 52 8.40 -17.69 -6.46
CA TYR A 52 7.71 -18.42 -7.51
C TYR A 52 8.65 -18.85 -8.64
N TRP A 53 9.63 -18.02 -9.00
CA TRP A 53 10.68 -18.43 -9.94
C TRP A 53 11.50 -19.61 -9.41
N GLU A 54 11.90 -19.56 -8.15
CA GLU A 54 12.70 -20.64 -7.55
C GLU A 54 11.90 -21.95 -7.44
N ILE A 55 10.62 -21.87 -7.06
CA ILE A 55 9.71 -23.03 -7.06
C ILE A 55 9.58 -23.58 -8.49
N GLY A 56 9.33 -22.73 -9.48
CA GLY A 56 9.22 -23.14 -10.88
C GLY A 56 10.50 -23.82 -11.39
N ARG A 57 11.67 -23.26 -11.05
CA ARG A 57 12.98 -23.83 -11.39
C ARG A 57 13.16 -25.22 -10.78
N ARG A 58 12.77 -25.41 -9.52
CA ARG A 58 12.81 -26.71 -8.85
C ARG A 58 11.86 -27.71 -9.48
N ILE A 59 10.61 -27.32 -9.78
CA ILE A 59 9.65 -28.19 -10.48
C ILE A 59 10.20 -28.61 -11.85
N HIS A 60 10.75 -27.65 -12.62
CA HIS A 60 11.33 -27.95 -13.93
C HIS A 60 12.47 -28.97 -13.84
N LYS A 61 13.35 -28.84 -12.83
CA LYS A 61 14.47 -29.76 -12.65
C LYS A 61 14.07 -31.11 -12.05
N GLU A 62 13.30 -31.09 -10.97
CA GLU A 62 13.03 -32.25 -10.11
C GLU A 62 11.84 -33.09 -10.60
N ILE A 63 10.84 -32.46 -11.24
CA ILE A 63 9.60 -33.13 -11.66
C ILE A 63 9.56 -33.30 -13.18
N LEU A 64 9.89 -32.24 -13.93
CA LEU A 64 9.80 -32.25 -15.39
C LEU A 64 11.09 -32.74 -16.08
N GLY A 65 12.16 -33.02 -15.33
CA GLY A 65 13.41 -33.52 -15.91
C GLY A 65 14.06 -32.57 -16.92
N GLN A 66 13.89 -31.26 -16.72
CA GLN A 66 14.30 -30.19 -17.65
C GLN A 66 13.53 -30.14 -18.97
N GLU A 67 12.42 -30.85 -19.08
CA GLU A 67 11.52 -30.76 -20.22
C GLU A 67 10.43 -29.70 -19.99
N ARG A 68 9.79 -29.33 -21.10
CA ARG A 68 8.61 -28.46 -21.07
C ARG A 68 7.42 -29.25 -20.51
N ALA A 69 6.65 -28.62 -19.62
CA ALA A 69 5.39 -29.21 -19.17
C ALA A 69 4.37 -29.28 -20.32
N GLU A 70 3.61 -30.38 -20.41
CA GLU A 70 2.59 -30.61 -21.44
C GLU A 70 1.54 -29.49 -21.50
N TYR A 71 1.08 -28.99 -20.33
CA TYR A 71 0.14 -27.86 -20.28
C TYR A 71 0.73 -26.59 -20.94
N GLY A 72 2.05 -26.45 -20.98
CA GLY A 72 2.74 -25.33 -21.60
C GLY A 72 2.50 -25.27 -23.12
N GLU A 73 2.36 -26.41 -23.79
CA GLU A 73 2.02 -26.47 -25.21
C GLU A 73 0.60 -25.93 -25.46
N GLN A 74 -0.33 -26.33 -24.59
CA GLN A 74 -1.72 -25.87 -24.62
C GLN A 74 -1.82 -24.35 -24.42
N ILE A 75 -1.05 -23.78 -23.48
CA ILE A 75 -1.01 -22.34 -23.21
C ILE A 75 -0.52 -21.56 -24.44
N VAL A 76 0.59 -21.97 -25.07
CA VAL A 76 1.13 -21.27 -26.25
C VAL A 76 0.11 -21.28 -27.37
N SER A 77 -0.52 -22.43 -27.64
CA SER A 77 -1.56 -22.52 -28.66
C SER A 77 -2.73 -21.56 -28.38
N THR A 78 -3.08 -21.36 -27.11
CA THR A 78 -4.21 -20.52 -26.69
C THR A 78 -3.87 -19.04 -26.76
N VAL A 79 -2.66 -18.65 -26.36
CA VAL A 79 -2.20 -17.25 -26.40
C VAL A 79 -1.99 -16.79 -27.85
N SER A 80 -1.42 -17.63 -28.72
CA SER A 80 -1.19 -17.29 -30.13
C SER A 80 -2.45 -17.18 -30.98
N ARG A 81 -3.60 -17.68 -30.51
CA ARG A 81 -4.90 -17.54 -31.18
C ARG A 81 -5.64 -16.24 -30.83
N ARG A 82 -5.14 -15.47 -29.87
CA ARG A 82 -5.66 -14.13 -29.55
C ARG A 82 -4.88 -13.06 -30.30
#